data_AF-A0A2M7GRX1-F1
#
_entry.id   AF-A0A2M7GRX1-F1
#
_cell.length_a   1.000
_cell.length_b   1.000
_cell.length_c   1.000
_cell.angle_alpha   90.00
_cell.angle_beta   90.00
_cell.angle_gamma   90.00
#
_symmetry.space_group_name_H-M   'P 1'
#
loop_
_entity.id
_entity.type
_entity.pdbx_description
1 polymer ?
#
loop_
_entity_poly.entity_id
_entity_poly.type
_entity_poly.pdbx_seq_one_letter_code
_entity_poly.pdbx_strand_id
1 'polypeptide(L)'
;MAEERFHIAEWYGYPFHRLSDQDRVRLSQHKVGGGVMTKAEIARLGALEEKANHGALKPSEDKRLMTLRDKLEKQQTEEMPCPFRTDTAHATCNKPGGVCSIRLYQAEQGNVSPLSGERGRLRALCPWRFHQDRIAFKKVGESLLADLDPIQAGEVGFLESTGNLDSAPGEDVGRIDMILVKSNSPEAAALEWVAVEVQAVYFSGKNMGIEFEHLRKTHGKLSMAKEKRRPDYRSSGVKRLMPQLQTKVPTLRRWGKKMAVIVDAPFFYSMGTMNRERHVSNADIVWFLVDFVEASDGGPYRLEVVEEFYTTLESATLGLTGGVPLSQTQFEERVRAKAKI
;
A
#
# COMPACT_ATOMS: atom_id res chain seq x y z
N MET A 1 34.17 6.42 1.02
CA MET A 1 32.74 6.78 0.88
C MET A 1 31.95 5.86 1.79
N ALA A 2 30.99 6.38 2.56
CA ALA A 2 30.11 5.57 3.39
C ALA A 2 29.35 4.58 2.49
N GLU A 3 29.19 3.34 2.95
CA GLU A 3 28.40 2.37 2.21
C GLU A 3 26.91 2.70 2.39
N GLU A 4 26.18 2.84 1.29
CA GLU A 4 24.73 3.08 1.29
C GLU A 4 23.97 1.89 0.69
N ARG A 5 22.95 1.38 1.38
CA ARG A 5 22.07 0.33 0.87
C ARG A 5 20.63 0.51 1.33
N PHE A 6 19.67 0.08 0.51
CA PHE A 6 18.29 -0.05 0.97
C PHE A 6 18.17 -1.19 1.98
N HIS A 7 17.52 -0.92 3.10
CA HIS A 7 17.19 -1.90 4.11
C HIS A 7 15.76 -1.68 4.65
N ILE A 8 15.33 -2.52 5.59
CA ILE A 8 14.00 -2.49 6.18
C ILE A 8 13.84 -1.16 6.92
N ALA A 9 12.78 -0.43 6.61
CA ALA A 9 12.44 0.80 7.31
C ALA A 9 11.40 0.53 8.40
N GLU A 10 10.30 -0.11 8.02
CA GLU A 10 9.22 -0.53 8.92
C GLU A 10 9.02 -2.04 8.86
N TRP A 11 8.96 -2.67 10.03
CA TRP A 11 8.69 -4.09 10.20
C TRP A 11 7.48 -4.29 11.09
N TYR A 12 6.38 -4.82 10.54
CA TYR A 12 5.07 -4.89 11.20
C TYR A 12 4.61 -3.53 11.77
N GLY A 13 4.94 -2.45 11.06
CA GLY A 13 4.61 -1.07 11.43
C GLY A 13 5.56 -0.38 12.42
N TYR A 14 6.58 -1.07 12.90
CA TYR A 14 7.57 -0.49 13.82
C TYR A 14 8.86 -0.06 13.09
N PRO A 15 9.51 1.05 13.50
CA PRO A 15 10.80 1.46 12.95
C PRO A 15 11.89 0.41 13.19
N PHE A 16 12.38 -0.22 12.12
CA PHE A 16 13.31 -1.36 12.19
C PHE A 16 14.61 -1.07 12.96
N HIS A 17 15.18 0.11 12.74
CA HIS A 17 16.43 0.52 13.40
C HIS A 17 16.28 0.71 14.91
N ARG A 18 15.06 0.94 15.41
CA ARG A 18 14.76 1.13 16.84
C ARG A 18 14.32 -0.14 17.56
N LEU A 19 14.00 -1.21 16.82
CA LEU A 19 13.66 -2.49 17.43
C LEU A 19 14.82 -3.02 18.28
N SER A 20 14.49 -3.66 19.40
CA SER A 20 15.49 -4.39 20.17
C SER A 20 16.04 -5.57 19.35
N ASP A 21 17.25 -6.01 19.69
CA ASP A 21 17.85 -7.20 19.07
C ASP A 21 16.92 -8.43 19.23
N GLN A 22 16.31 -8.59 20.40
CA GLN A 22 15.35 -9.67 20.66
C GLN A 22 14.11 -9.57 19.78
N ASP A 23 13.54 -8.37 19.60
CA ASP A 23 12.39 -8.17 18.71
C ASP A 23 12.74 -8.48 17.26
N ARG A 24 13.92 -8.06 16.78
CA ARG A 24 14.34 -8.41 15.41
C ARG A 24 14.43 -9.93 15.23
N VAL A 25 14.91 -10.68 16.22
CA VAL A 25 14.92 -12.15 16.18
C VAL A 25 13.49 -12.69 16.17
N ARG A 26 12.63 -12.25 17.10
CA ARG A 26 11.24 -12.70 17.20
C ARG A 26 10.48 -12.49 15.88
N LEU A 27 10.54 -11.28 15.33
CA LEU A 27 9.86 -10.93 14.08
C LEU A 27 10.41 -11.68 12.86
N SER A 28 11.71 -12.01 12.86
CA SER A 28 12.34 -12.80 11.79
C SER A 28 11.88 -14.26 11.71
N GLN A 29 11.33 -14.79 12.81
CA GLN A 29 10.87 -16.17 12.92
C GLN A 29 9.38 -16.33 12.59
N HIS A 30 8.61 -15.24 12.66
CA HIS A 30 7.17 -15.29 12.43
C HIS A 30 6.81 -15.72 11.00
N LYS A 31 5.89 -16.67 10.90
CA LYS A 31 5.29 -17.13 9.64
C LYS A 31 3.80 -16.78 9.67
N VAL A 32 3.36 -16.02 8.67
CA VAL A 32 1.99 -15.52 8.58
C VAL A 32 1.00 -16.65 8.29
N GLY A 33 -0.20 -16.56 8.88
CA GLY A 33 -1.37 -17.32 8.43
C GLY A 33 -1.66 -18.65 9.15
N GLY A 34 -0.91 -19.01 10.20
CA GLY A 34 -1.12 -20.25 10.95
C GLY A 34 -2.32 -20.23 11.92
N GLY A 35 -2.66 -19.05 12.44
CA GLY A 35 -3.71 -18.82 13.43
C GLY A 35 -4.76 -17.79 13.03
N VAL A 36 -4.76 -17.32 11.78
CA VAL A 36 -5.64 -16.21 11.32
C VAL A 36 -7.10 -16.65 11.24
N MET A 37 -7.98 -15.89 11.89
CA MET A 37 -9.43 -16.01 11.77
C MET A 37 -9.92 -15.41 10.45
N THR A 38 -10.96 -16.02 9.88
CA THR A 38 -11.62 -15.49 8.69
C THR A 38 -12.43 -14.22 9.02
N LYS A 39 -12.68 -13.37 8.03
CA LYS A 39 -13.55 -12.19 8.20
C LYS A 39 -14.95 -12.57 8.73
N ALA A 40 -15.50 -13.68 8.26
CA ALA A 40 -16.79 -14.20 8.71
C ALA A 40 -16.76 -14.64 10.19
N GLU A 41 -15.66 -15.24 10.66
CA GLU A 41 -15.49 -15.59 12.07
C GLU A 41 -15.37 -14.36 12.96
N ILE A 42 -14.61 -13.34 12.54
CA ILE A 42 -14.48 -12.07 13.28
C ILE A 42 -15.82 -11.34 13.35
N ALA A 43 -16.55 -11.23 12.23
CA ALA A 43 -17.89 -10.64 12.22
C ALA A 43 -18.86 -11.40 13.11
N ARG A 44 -18.80 -12.74 13.10
CA ARG A 44 -19.64 -13.58 13.95
C ARG A 44 -19.29 -13.46 15.42
N LEU A 45 -18.01 -13.31 15.76
CA LEU A 45 -17.55 -13.06 17.12
C LEU A 45 -18.17 -11.77 17.66
N GLY A 46 -17.99 -10.65 16.94
CA GLY A 46 -18.54 -9.35 17.35
C GLY A 46 -20.06 -9.37 17.56
N ALA A 47 -20.80 -9.99 16.62
CA ALA A 47 -22.26 -10.10 16.74
C ALA A 47 -22.71 -10.95 17.95
N LEU A 48 -21.96 -12.00 18.30
CA LEU A 48 -22.26 -12.82 19.49
C LEU A 48 -21.89 -12.11 20.79
N GLU A 49 -20.81 -11.33 20.80
CA GLU A 49 -20.42 -10.52 21.96
C GLU A 49 -21.41 -9.40 22.26
N GLU A 50 -21.86 -8.69 21.22
CA GLU A 50 -22.93 -7.70 21.34
C GLU A 50 -24.22 -8.32 21.86
N LYS A 51 -24.61 -9.47 21.31
CA LYS A 51 -25.81 -10.20 21.78
C LYS A 51 -25.68 -10.64 23.23
N ALA A 52 -24.51 -11.12 23.66
CA ALA A 52 -24.25 -11.52 25.04
C ALA A 52 -24.34 -10.32 26.02
N ASN A 53 -23.94 -9.13 25.57
CA ASN A 53 -24.03 -7.91 26.37
C ASN A 53 -25.48 -7.43 26.53
N HIS A 54 -26.35 -7.69 25.55
CA HIS A 54 -27.75 -7.23 25.54
C HIS A 54 -28.79 -8.28 25.95
N GLY A 55 -28.40 -9.53 26.20
CA GLY A 55 -29.32 -10.58 26.63
C GLY A 55 -28.70 -11.97 26.75
N ALA A 56 -29.54 -12.96 27.06
CA ALA A 56 -29.08 -14.34 27.21
C ALA A 56 -28.83 -15.01 25.84
N LEU A 57 -27.65 -15.62 25.70
CA LEU A 57 -27.33 -16.49 24.57
C LEU A 57 -28.00 -17.86 24.69
N LYS A 58 -28.36 -18.47 23.56
CA LYS A 58 -28.72 -19.90 23.55
C LYS A 58 -27.48 -20.74 23.88
N PRO A 59 -27.61 -21.94 24.48
CA PRO A 59 -26.46 -22.79 24.81
C PRO A 59 -25.52 -23.09 23.62
N SER A 60 -26.07 -23.22 22.40
CA SER A 60 -25.28 -23.41 21.18
C SER A 60 -24.51 -22.16 20.74
N GLU A 61 -25.08 -20.97 20.98
CA GLU A 61 -24.44 -19.68 20.68
C GLU A 61 -23.32 -19.39 21.67
N ASP A 62 -23.54 -19.71 22.95
CA ASP A 62 -22.53 -19.58 24.00
C ASP A 62 -21.32 -20.48 23.73
N LYS A 63 -21.54 -21.76 23.42
CA LYS A 63 -20.48 -22.68 23.00
C LYS A 63 -19.70 -22.16 21.79
N ARG A 64 -20.40 -21.58 20.80
CA ARG A 64 -19.76 -21.02 19.61
C ARG A 64 -18.94 -19.77 19.94
N LEU A 65 -19.45 -18.90 20.82
CA LEU A 65 -18.74 -17.72 21.30
C LEU A 65 -17.43 -18.12 22.00
N MET A 66 -17.45 -19.11 22.88
CA MET A 66 -16.23 -19.64 23.52
C MET A 66 -15.21 -20.12 22.48
N THR A 67 -15.64 -20.93 21.50
CA THR A 67 -14.74 -21.39 20.42
C THR A 67 -14.11 -20.23 19.62
N LEU A 68 -14.87 -19.16 19.38
CA LEU A 68 -14.36 -18.00 18.64
C LEU A 68 -13.39 -17.17 19.49
N ARG A 69 -13.59 -17.09 20.81
CA ARG A 69 -12.65 -16.45 21.74
C ARG A 69 -11.34 -17.22 21.83
N ASP A 70 -11.39 -18.55 21.93
CA ASP A 70 -10.17 -19.38 21.92
C ASP A 70 -9.38 -19.20 20.61
N LYS A 71 -10.09 -19.11 19.47
CA LYS A 71 -9.47 -18.81 18.18
C LYS A 71 -8.85 -17.41 18.15
N LEU A 72 -9.51 -16.41 18.73
CA LEU A 72 -8.97 -15.05 18.80
C LEU A 72 -7.72 -15.00 19.68
N GLU A 73 -7.71 -15.67 20.82
CA GLU A 73 -6.55 -15.77 21.70
C GLU A 73 -5.38 -16.45 20.98
N LYS A 74 -5.66 -17.55 20.27
CA LYS A 74 -4.67 -18.21 19.41
C LYS A 74 -4.13 -17.25 18.35
N GLN A 75 -5.00 -16.51 17.65
CA GLN A 75 -4.57 -15.52 16.66
C GLN A 75 -3.67 -14.44 17.30
N GLN A 76 -4.07 -13.87 18.43
CA GLN A 76 -3.31 -12.82 19.12
C GLN A 76 -1.94 -13.31 19.60
N THR A 77 -1.81 -14.60 19.90
CA THR A 77 -0.56 -15.21 20.34
C THR A 77 0.36 -15.58 19.18
N GLU A 78 -0.19 -16.11 18.09
CA GLU A 78 0.60 -16.68 16.99
C GLU A 78 0.84 -15.70 15.83
N GLU A 79 -0.04 -14.71 15.66
CA GLU A 79 -0.02 -13.77 14.53
C GLU A 79 0.42 -12.37 14.92
N MET A 80 1.05 -11.68 13.97
CA MET A 80 1.42 -10.27 14.15
C MET A 80 0.27 -9.35 13.73
N PRO A 81 -0.18 -8.42 14.59
CA PRO A 81 -1.18 -7.44 14.20
C PRO A 81 -0.67 -6.56 13.07
N CYS A 82 -1.56 -6.16 12.16
CA CYS A 82 -1.26 -5.13 11.18
C CYS A 82 -1.84 -3.80 11.65
N PRO A 83 -1.02 -2.81 12.05
CA PRO A 83 -1.53 -1.55 12.59
C PRO A 83 -2.21 -0.66 11.54
N PHE A 84 -2.07 -0.99 10.25
CA PHE A 84 -2.61 -0.19 9.16
C PHE A 84 -3.84 -0.81 8.49
N ARG A 85 -4.13 -2.09 8.77
CA ARG A 85 -5.31 -2.74 8.20
C ARG A 85 -6.55 -2.30 8.95
N THR A 86 -7.49 -1.73 8.21
CA THR A 86 -8.76 -1.22 8.74
C THR A 86 -9.97 -2.04 8.29
N ASP A 87 -9.74 -3.12 7.55
CA ASP A 87 -10.81 -3.95 6.96
C ASP A 87 -11.42 -4.96 7.93
N THR A 88 -10.87 -5.11 9.14
CA THR A 88 -11.36 -5.99 10.19
C THR A 88 -10.86 -5.56 11.57
N ALA A 89 -11.66 -5.78 12.62
CA ALA A 89 -11.36 -5.34 13.99
C ALA A 89 -10.12 -6.02 14.61
N HIS A 90 -9.76 -7.22 14.14
CA HIS A 90 -8.61 -7.98 14.63
C HIS A 90 -7.64 -8.28 13.49
N ALA A 91 -7.20 -7.23 12.80
CA ALA A 91 -6.42 -7.37 11.58
C ALA A 91 -4.99 -7.86 11.85
N THR A 92 -4.61 -8.92 11.14
CA THR A 92 -3.26 -9.48 11.15
C THR A 92 -2.51 -9.14 9.87
N CYS A 93 -1.18 -9.12 9.95
CA CYS A 93 -0.33 -8.93 8.79
C CYS A 93 -0.37 -10.19 7.91
N ASN A 94 -0.82 -10.04 6.66
CA ASN A 94 -0.87 -11.14 5.70
C ASN A 94 0.37 -11.19 4.80
N LYS A 95 1.32 -10.26 4.95
CA LYS A 95 2.51 -10.18 4.12
C LYS A 95 3.60 -11.12 4.68
N PRO A 96 4.09 -12.09 3.91
CA PRO A 96 5.21 -12.93 4.34
C PRO A 96 6.41 -12.08 4.76
N GLY A 97 6.85 -12.25 6.01
CA GLY A 97 7.95 -11.49 6.59
C GLY A 97 7.63 -10.05 6.97
N GLY A 98 6.40 -9.56 6.82
CA GLY A 98 5.90 -8.33 7.47
C GLY A 98 6.58 -7.00 7.15
N VAL A 99 7.42 -6.92 6.12
CA VAL A 99 8.12 -5.67 5.79
C VAL A 99 7.18 -4.68 5.10
N CYS A 100 6.86 -3.59 5.80
CA CYS A 100 5.92 -2.58 5.35
C CYS A 100 6.57 -1.60 4.37
N SER A 101 7.83 -1.23 4.60
CA SER A 101 8.58 -0.26 3.78
C SER A 101 10.09 -0.46 3.85
N ILE A 102 10.82 0.14 2.90
CA ILE A 102 12.29 0.17 2.85
C ILE A 102 12.81 1.60 2.75
N ARG A 103 14.04 1.84 3.22
CA ARG A 103 14.74 3.13 3.07
C ARG A 103 16.24 2.94 2.93
N LEU A 104 16.94 3.98 2.52
CA LEU A 104 18.41 3.97 2.50
C LEU A 104 18.96 4.05 3.93
N TYR A 105 19.96 3.21 4.19
CA TYR A 105 20.83 3.28 5.35
C TYR A 105 22.23 3.63 4.88
N GLN A 106 23.01 4.24 5.77
CA GLN A 106 24.43 4.48 5.62
C GLN A 106 25.21 3.75 6.72
N ALA A 107 26.41 3.27 6.39
CA ALA A 107 27.36 2.69 7.33
C ALA A 107 28.60 3.57 7.44
N GLU A 108 28.84 4.13 8.62
CA GLU A 108 30.00 4.95 8.94
C GLU A 108 30.69 4.43 10.20
N GLN A 109 31.99 4.14 10.12
CA GLN A 109 32.80 3.63 11.24
C GLN A 109 32.18 2.42 11.98
N GLY A 110 31.47 1.56 11.25
CA GLY A 110 30.79 0.38 11.79
C GLY A 110 29.37 0.63 12.33
N ASN A 111 28.93 1.89 12.41
CA ASN A 111 27.57 2.24 12.82
C ASN A 111 26.65 2.34 11.61
N VAL A 112 25.51 1.65 11.69
CA VAL A 112 24.48 1.61 10.65
C VAL A 112 23.31 2.48 11.08
N SER A 113 22.99 3.50 10.29
CA SER A 113 21.91 4.45 10.59
C SER A 113 21.08 4.76 9.34
N PRO A 114 19.79 5.13 9.49
CA PRO A 114 19.00 5.57 8.37
C PRO A 114 19.59 6.85 7.73
N LEU A 115 19.63 6.90 6.40
CA LEU A 115 20.01 8.10 5.68
C LEU A 115 18.95 9.19 5.90
N SER A 116 19.40 10.43 6.09
CA SER A 116 18.53 11.62 6.25
C SER A 116 18.21 12.29 4.91
N GLY A 117 17.29 13.25 4.91
CA GLY A 117 16.90 14.02 3.73
C GLY A 117 16.05 13.24 2.71
N GLU A 118 15.86 13.80 1.52
CA GLU A 118 14.95 13.27 0.49
C GLU A 118 15.29 11.84 0.05
N ARG A 119 16.59 11.54 -0.12
CA ARG A 119 17.05 10.18 -0.46
C ARG A 119 16.73 9.18 0.64
N GLY A 120 16.63 9.65 1.89
CA GLY A 120 16.35 8.88 3.10
C GLY A 120 14.89 8.48 3.30
N ARG A 121 13.94 9.05 2.56
CA ARG A 121 12.49 8.82 2.71
C ARG A 121 12.09 7.34 2.58
N LEU A 122 10.96 6.96 3.16
CA LEU A 122 10.47 5.58 3.12
C LEU A 122 9.81 5.28 1.78
N ARG A 123 9.96 4.03 1.31
CA ARG A 123 9.28 3.50 0.12
C ARG A 123 8.36 2.39 0.58
N ALA A 124 7.05 2.60 0.48
CA ALA A 124 6.07 1.64 0.96
C ALA A 124 6.07 0.41 0.05
N LEU A 125 6.17 -0.77 0.63
CA LEU A 125 6.10 -2.05 -0.08
C LEU A 125 4.77 -2.79 0.15
N CYS A 126 3.86 -2.20 0.91
CA CYS A 126 2.59 -2.78 1.31
C CYS A 126 1.47 -1.73 1.09
N PRO A 127 0.42 -2.04 0.29
CA PRO A 127 -0.69 -1.11 0.09
C PRO A 127 -1.39 -0.71 1.40
N TRP A 128 -1.51 -1.65 2.35
CA TRP A 128 -2.09 -1.35 3.66
C TRP A 128 -1.37 -0.22 4.39
N ARG A 129 -0.08 0.03 4.12
CA ARG A 129 0.66 1.13 4.75
C ARG A 129 0.00 2.50 4.52
N PHE A 130 -0.68 2.68 3.39
CA PHE A 130 -1.37 3.92 3.03
C PHE A 130 -2.72 4.11 3.76
N HIS A 131 -3.20 3.10 4.48
CA HIS A 131 -4.45 3.14 5.24
C HIS A 131 -4.32 3.67 6.66
N GLN A 132 -3.10 4.06 7.09
CA GLN A 132 -2.87 4.63 8.41
C GLN A 132 -3.86 5.75 8.73
N ASP A 133 -4.67 5.51 9.77
CA ASP A 133 -5.67 6.43 10.33
C ASP A 133 -6.65 7.02 9.29
N ARG A 134 -6.76 6.35 8.14
CA ARG A 134 -7.47 6.82 6.94
C ARG A 134 -7.03 8.21 6.44
N ILE A 135 -5.85 8.71 6.83
CA ILE A 135 -5.42 10.11 6.58
C ILE A 135 -5.52 10.49 5.09
N ALA A 136 -4.90 9.70 4.20
CA ALA A 136 -4.95 9.97 2.77
C ALA A 136 -6.39 9.94 2.23
N PHE A 137 -7.19 8.96 2.66
CA PHE A 137 -8.58 8.80 2.23
C PHE A 137 -9.48 9.94 2.70
N LYS A 138 -9.29 10.43 3.93
CA LYS A 138 -9.98 11.63 4.43
C LYS A 138 -9.62 12.85 3.62
N LYS A 139 -8.35 12.99 3.22
CA LYS A 139 -7.92 14.09 2.34
C LYS A 139 -8.56 14.01 0.95
N VAL A 140 -8.71 12.81 0.40
CA VAL A 140 -9.47 12.59 -0.85
C VAL A 140 -10.93 13.01 -0.68
N GLY A 141 -11.58 12.57 0.40
CA GLY A 141 -12.97 12.93 0.70
C GLY A 141 -13.16 14.45 0.84
N GLU A 142 -12.25 15.11 1.55
CA GLU A 142 -12.26 16.56 1.72
C GLU A 142 -12.20 17.27 0.36
N SER A 143 -11.20 16.91 -0.46
CA SER A 143 -10.93 17.59 -1.73
C SER A 143 -12.01 17.33 -2.78
N LEU A 144 -12.55 16.10 -2.87
CA LEU A 144 -13.38 15.67 -4.00
C LEU A 144 -14.86 15.45 -3.65
N LEU A 145 -15.20 15.31 -2.38
CA LEU A 145 -16.58 15.07 -1.91
C LEU A 145 -17.07 16.14 -0.91
N ALA A 146 -16.18 17.03 -0.45
CA ALA A 146 -16.43 17.93 0.67
C ALA A 146 -16.89 17.17 1.94
N ASP A 147 -16.26 16.02 2.20
CA ASP A 147 -16.57 15.13 3.34
C ASP A 147 -15.28 14.61 4.00
N LEU A 148 -15.12 14.87 5.31
CA LEU A 148 -13.96 14.45 6.08
C LEU A 148 -14.01 12.99 6.55
N ASP A 149 -15.16 12.33 6.45
CA ASP A 149 -15.32 10.92 6.85
C ASP A 149 -16.13 10.12 5.83
N PRO A 150 -15.65 10.01 4.58
CA PRO A 150 -16.35 9.27 3.56
C PRO A 150 -16.39 7.77 3.88
N ILE A 151 -17.47 7.13 3.45
CA ILE A 151 -17.67 5.68 3.55
C ILE A 151 -16.79 4.98 2.51
N GLN A 152 -16.10 3.92 2.92
CA GLN A 152 -15.27 3.09 2.04
C GLN A 152 -16.04 1.88 1.51
N ALA A 153 -16.08 1.71 0.19
CA ALA A 153 -16.60 0.53 -0.48
C ALA A 153 -15.50 -0.09 -1.36
N GLY A 154 -15.10 -1.32 -1.04
CA GLY A 154 -14.01 -2.01 -1.75
C GLY A 154 -14.49 -3.02 -2.79
N GLU A 155 -13.63 -3.31 -3.77
CA GLU A 155 -13.76 -4.38 -4.77
C GLU A 155 -15.08 -4.36 -5.58
N VAL A 156 -15.53 -3.18 -5.99
CA VAL A 156 -16.78 -3.02 -6.74
C VAL A 156 -16.55 -3.28 -8.23
N GLY A 157 -17.33 -4.17 -8.83
CA GLY A 157 -17.34 -4.44 -10.27
C GLY A 157 -17.76 -3.22 -11.09
N PHE A 158 -17.03 -2.92 -12.17
CA PHE A 158 -17.37 -1.82 -13.08
C PHE A 158 -17.35 -2.23 -14.56
N LEU A 159 -16.93 -3.46 -14.87
CA LEU A 159 -16.94 -4.05 -16.20
C LEU A 159 -17.43 -5.49 -16.11
N GLU A 160 -18.34 -5.85 -17.00
CA GLU A 160 -18.87 -7.21 -17.13
C GLU A 160 -18.27 -7.92 -18.35
N SER A 161 -18.05 -9.23 -18.22
CA SER A 161 -17.66 -10.13 -19.30
C SER A 161 -18.75 -10.16 -20.35
N THR A 162 -18.37 -10.12 -21.63
CA THR A 162 -19.27 -10.43 -22.74
C THR A 162 -19.45 -11.94 -22.96
N GLY A 163 -18.83 -12.77 -22.12
CA GLY A 163 -18.71 -14.22 -22.28
C GLY A 163 -17.49 -14.59 -23.12
N ASN A 164 -16.81 -15.68 -22.75
CA ASN A 164 -15.78 -16.34 -23.55
C ASN A 164 -15.88 -17.87 -23.39
N LEU A 165 -14.94 -18.64 -23.96
CA LEU A 165 -14.95 -20.11 -23.88
C LEU A 165 -15.03 -20.67 -22.45
N ASP A 166 -14.54 -19.91 -21.46
CA ASP A 166 -14.36 -20.37 -20.08
C ASP A 166 -15.18 -19.55 -19.06
N SER A 167 -15.98 -18.56 -19.47
CA SER A 167 -16.76 -17.70 -18.57
C SER A 167 -18.09 -17.24 -19.17
N ALA A 168 -19.11 -17.20 -18.32
CA ALA A 168 -20.44 -16.72 -18.71
C ALA A 168 -20.45 -15.19 -18.89
N PRO A 169 -21.33 -14.66 -19.76
CA PRO A 169 -21.61 -13.23 -19.80
C PRO A 169 -22.10 -12.71 -18.44
N GLY A 170 -21.70 -11.49 -18.07
CA GLY A 170 -22.13 -10.84 -16.82
C GLY A 170 -21.18 -11.01 -15.62
N GLU A 171 -20.08 -11.76 -15.74
CA GLU A 171 -19.06 -11.82 -14.67
C GLU A 171 -18.20 -10.55 -14.61
N ASP A 172 -17.86 -10.06 -13.42
CA ASP A 172 -16.99 -8.90 -13.26
C ASP A 172 -15.56 -9.15 -13.81
N VAL A 173 -15.22 -8.49 -14.92
CA VAL A 173 -13.87 -8.54 -15.54
C VAL A 173 -13.00 -7.33 -15.20
N GLY A 174 -13.56 -6.36 -14.48
CA GLY A 174 -12.84 -5.20 -13.96
C GLY A 174 -13.43 -4.77 -12.64
N ARG A 175 -12.57 -4.58 -11.63
CA ARG A 175 -12.95 -4.10 -10.31
C ARG A 175 -12.24 -2.78 -10.00
N ILE A 176 -12.94 -1.90 -9.30
CA ILE A 176 -12.35 -0.74 -8.65
C ILE A 176 -12.03 -1.14 -7.22
N ASP A 177 -10.75 -1.05 -6.86
CA ASP A 177 -10.22 -1.54 -5.59
C ASP A 177 -10.87 -0.82 -4.41
N MET A 178 -11.05 0.50 -4.52
CA MET A 178 -11.64 1.34 -3.49
C MET A 178 -12.50 2.45 -4.09
N ILE A 179 -13.68 2.65 -3.52
CA ILE A 179 -14.59 3.76 -3.78
C ILE A 179 -14.84 4.48 -2.46
N LEU A 180 -14.71 5.80 -2.46
CA LEU A 180 -15.16 6.66 -1.37
C LEU A 180 -16.53 7.22 -1.72
N VAL A 181 -17.50 6.98 -0.85
CA VAL A 181 -18.88 7.45 -0.98
C VAL A 181 -19.12 8.51 0.08
N LYS A 182 -19.72 9.63 -0.32
CA LYS A 182 -20.07 10.71 0.59
C LYS A 182 -21.07 10.22 1.63
N SER A 183 -20.77 10.45 2.90
CA SER A 183 -21.51 9.91 4.04
C SER A 183 -22.79 10.68 4.37
N ASN A 184 -22.84 11.96 3.99
CA ASN A 184 -23.86 12.91 4.41
C ASN A 184 -24.80 13.37 3.28
N SER A 185 -24.87 12.61 2.18
CA SER A 185 -25.81 12.91 1.09
C SER A 185 -27.25 12.56 1.50
N PRO A 186 -28.25 13.40 1.17
CA PRO A 186 -29.66 13.05 1.31
C PRO A 186 -29.99 11.77 0.52
N GLU A 187 -30.86 10.92 1.04
CA GLU A 187 -31.21 9.62 0.45
C GLU A 187 -31.80 9.72 -0.97
N ALA A 188 -32.43 10.85 -1.30
CA ALA A 188 -32.97 11.15 -2.63
C ALA A 188 -31.96 11.81 -3.60
N ALA A 189 -30.75 12.12 -3.14
CA ALA A 189 -29.71 12.74 -3.98
C ALA A 189 -28.96 11.68 -4.81
N ALA A 190 -28.42 12.11 -5.96
CA ALA A 190 -27.54 11.24 -6.74
C ALA A 190 -26.30 10.85 -5.93
N LEU A 191 -25.85 9.61 -6.06
CA LEU A 191 -24.70 9.10 -5.33
C LEU A 191 -23.42 9.88 -5.67
N GLU A 192 -22.89 10.58 -4.67
CA GLU A 192 -21.61 11.27 -4.74
C GLU A 192 -20.48 10.33 -4.27
N TRP A 193 -19.53 10.08 -5.16
CA TRP A 193 -18.44 9.14 -4.92
C TRP A 193 -17.24 9.41 -5.82
N VAL A 194 -16.08 8.89 -5.40
CA VAL A 194 -14.82 8.94 -6.14
C VAL A 194 -14.10 7.60 -6.08
N ALA A 195 -13.54 7.15 -7.21
CA ALA A 195 -12.69 5.95 -7.25
C ALA A 195 -11.30 6.28 -6.71
N VAL A 196 -10.71 5.38 -5.94
CA VAL A 196 -9.39 5.54 -5.34
C VAL A 196 -8.50 4.35 -5.71
N GLU A 197 -7.30 4.64 -6.19
CA GLU A 197 -6.26 3.67 -6.45
C GLU A 197 -5.06 3.93 -5.52
N VAL A 198 -4.58 2.90 -4.82
CA VAL A 198 -3.38 2.98 -3.99
C VAL A 198 -2.27 2.18 -4.67
N GLN A 199 -1.12 2.79 -4.92
CA GLN A 199 0.03 2.09 -5.48
C GLN A 199 1.24 2.11 -4.53
N ALA A 200 1.54 0.93 -3.97
CA ALA A 200 2.79 0.66 -3.28
C ALA A 200 3.90 0.26 -4.27
N VAL A 201 5.15 0.32 -3.82
CA VAL A 201 6.33 0.04 -4.63
C VAL A 201 6.73 -1.44 -4.50
N TYR A 202 7.07 -2.07 -5.62
CA TYR A 202 7.81 -3.34 -5.65
C TYR A 202 9.30 -3.09 -5.40
N PHE A 203 10.07 -4.13 -5.09
CA PHE A 203 11.53 -4.02 -5.04
C PHE A 203 12.19 -5.04 -5.97
N SER A 204 13.35 -4.68 -6.52
CA SER A 204 14.23 -5.60 -7.24
C SER A 204 15.38 -6.04 -6.34
N GLY A 205 15.84 -7.28 -6.52
CA GLY A 205 16.96 -7.88 -5.79
C GLY A 205 16.57 -9.25 -5.21
N LYS A 206 17.46 -9.83 -4.40
CA LYS A 206 17.16 -11.12 -3.73
C LYS A 206 16.06 -10.95 -2.68
N ASN A 207 15.37 -12.04 -2.37
CA ASN A 207 14.29 -12.06 -1.38
C ASN A 207 14.74 -11.55 0.01
N MET A 208 13.81 -11.04 0.82
CA MET A 208 14.12 -10.50 2.15
C MET A 208 14.43 -11.57 3.20
N GLY A 209 14.11 -12.84 2.94
CA GLY A 209 14.38 -13.96 3.84
C GLY A 209 15.86 -14.10 4.22
N ILE A 210 16.76 -13.68 3.33
CA ILE A 210 18.20 -13.63 3.60
C ILE A 210 18.53 -12.70 4.78
N GLU A 211 17.84 -11.56 4.91
CA GLU A 211 18.06 -10.64 6.03
C GLU A 211 17.51 -11.24 7.33
N PHE A 212 16.37 -11.93 7.27
CA PHE A 212 15.78 -12.59 8.43
C PHE A 212 16.68 -13.70 8.96
N GLU A 213 17.25 -14.53 8.07
CA GLU A 213 18.26 -15.53 8.44
C GLU A 213 19.49 -14.91 9.07
N HIS A 214 19.98 -13.81 8.51
CA HIS A 214 21.13 -13.12 9.07
C HIS A 214 20.86 -12.60 10.49
N LEU A 215 19.72 -11.94 10.71
CA LEU A 215 19.32 -11.45 12.03
C LEU A 215 19.23 -12.59 13.05
N ARG A 216 18.73 -13.77 12.68
CA ARG A 216 18.73 -14.93 13.58
C ARG A 216 20.13 -15.37 13.96
N LYS A 217 21.04 -15.45 12.98
CA LYS A 217 22.44 -15.86 13.20
C LYS A 217 23.25 -14.87 14.03
N THR A 218 22.92 -13.58 13.99
CA THR A 218 23.63 -12.52 14.74
C THR A 218 22.90 -12.09 16.00
N HIS A 219 21.92 -12.86 16.46
CA HIS A 219 21.09 -12.54 17.63
C HIS A 219 20.45 -11.15 17.55
N GLY A 220 20.03 -10.74 16.35
CA GLY A 220 19.26 -9.51 16.13
C GLY A 220 20.08 -8.23 15.97
N LYS A 221 21.43 -8.32 16.04
CA LYS A 221 22.30 -7.15 15.89
C LYS A 221 22.04 -6.41 14.58
N LEU A 222 21.78 -5.11 14.68
CA LEU A 222 21.61 -4.24 13.53
C LEU A 222 22.89 -4.26 12.69
N SER A 223 22.74 -4.46 11.38
CA SER A 223 23.84 -4.41 10.44
C SER A 223 23.36 -3.93 9.08
N MET A 224 24.29 -3.61 8.19
CA MET A 224 23.94 -3.24 6.83
C MET A 224 23.34 -4.44 6.09
N ALA A 225 22.37 -4.17 5.21
CA ALA A 225 21.67 -5.18 4.41
C ALA A 225 22.68 -6.06 3.65
N LYS A 226 22.49 -7.38 3.71
CA LYS A 226 23.42 -8.34 3.08
C LYS A 226 23.35 -8.32 1.57
N GLU A 227 22.16 -8.13 1.04
CA GLU A 227 21.93 -8.09 -0.40
C GLU A 227 21.52 -6.69 -0.85
N LYS A 228 22.06 -6.27 -1.99
CA LYS A 228 21.65 -5.02 -2.63
C LYS A 228 20.22 -5.17 -3.14
N ARG A 229 19.35 -4.27 -2.69
CA ARG A 229 17.96 -4.12 -3.15
C ARG A 229 17.74 -2.69 -3.57
N ARG A 230 16.74 -2.49 -4.42
CA ARG A 230 16.27 -1.15 -4.77
C ARG A 230 14.77 -1.17 -5.01
N PRO A 231 14.07 -0.06 -4.76
CA PRO A 231 12.72 0.13 -5.26
C PRO A 231 12.65 -0.12 -6.77
N ASP A 232 11.63 -0.83 -7.22
CA ASP A 232 11.35 -1.12 -8.63
C ASP A 232 10.20 -0.24 -9.12
N TYR A 233 10.53 1.03 -9.37
CA TYR A 233 9.56 2.03 -9.79
C TYR A 233 8.97 1.71 -11.18
N ARG A 234 9.76 1.11 -12.08
CA ARG A 234 9.27 0.74 -13.42
C ARG A 234 8.22 -0.36 -13.35
N SER A 235 8.44 -1.40 -12.55
CA SER A 235 7.43 -2.45 -12.38
C SER A 235 6.20 -1.94 -11.63
N SER A 236 6.36 -0.99 -10.70
CA SER A 236 5.24 -0.42 -9.93
C SER A 236 4.40 0.57 -10.74
N GLY A 237 5.02 1.39 -11.58
CA GLY A 237 4.33 2.35 -12.44
C GLY A 237 3.89 1.73 -13.76
N VAL A 238 4.83 1.51 -14.67
CA VAL A 238 4.56 1.10 -16.07
C VAL A 238 3.80 -0.23 -16.14
N LYS A 239 4.14 -1.22 -15.31
CA LYS A 239 3.54 -2.56 -15.42
C LYS A 239 2.29 -2.78 -14.57
N ARG A 240 1.96 -1.84 -13.68
CA ARG A 240 0.87 -2.01 -12.71
C ARG A 240 -0.04 -0.80 -12.72
N LEU A 241 0.42 0.34 -12.21
CA LEU A 241 -0.39 1.55 -12.12
C LEU A 241 -0.90 2.01 -13.50
N MET A 242 -0.03 2.09 -14.51
CA MET A 242 -0.42 2.60 -15.83
C MET A 242 -1.53 1.75 -16.49
N PRO A 243 -1.45 0.41 -16.56
CA PRO A 243 -2.57 -0.42 -16.99
C PRO A 243 -3.87 -0.17 -16.21
N GLN A 244 -3.80 -0.04 -14.88
CA GLN A 244 -4.99 0.23 -14.05
C GLN A 244 -5.64 1.55 -14.43
N LEU A 245 -4.84 2.62 -14.59
CA LEU A 245 -5.33 3.93 -15.01
C LEU A 245 -5.95 3.88 -16.42
N GLN A 246 -5.27 3.24 -17.38
CA GLN A 246 -5.74 3.14 -18.76
C GLN A 246 -7.05 2.35 -18.88
N THR A 247 -7.26 1.34 -18.03
CA THR A 247 -8.49 0.55 -18.02
C THR A 247 -9.63 1.27 -17.29
N LYS A 248 -9.36 1.87 -16.12
CA LYS A 248 -10.41 2.41 -15.24
C LYS A 248 -10.83 3.84 -15.62
N VAL A 249 -9.87 4.73 -15.90
CA VAL A 249 -10.12 6.17 -16.07
C VAL A 249 -11.06 6.50 -17.25
N PRO A 250 -10.98 5.89 -18.44
CA PRO A 250 -11.88 6.21 -19.54
C PRO A 250 -13.37 5.98 -19.21
N THR A 251 -13.68 4.95 -18.43
CA THR A 251 -15.06 4.70 -17.97
C THR A 251 -15.49 5.71 -16.93
N LEU A 252 -14.64 6.01 -15.94
CA LEU A 252 -14.92 7.03 -14.93
C LEU A 252 -15.15 8.41 -15.55
N ARG A 253 -14.30 8.82 -16.50
CA ARG A 253 -14.41 10.07 -17.25
C ARG A 253 -15.77 10.17 -17.96
N ARG A 254 -16.25 9.08 -18.58
CA ARG A 254 -17.58 9.03 -19.24
C ARG A 254 -18.74 9.23 -18.27
N TRP A 255 -18.59 8.82 -17.02
CA TRP A 255 -19.56 9.06 -15.95
C TRP A 255 -19.40 10.44 -15.27
N GLY A 256 -18.46 11.26 -15.73
CA GLY A 256 -18.12 12.53 -15.10
C GLY A 256 -17.39 12.36 -13.76
N LYS A 257 -16.85 11.16 -13.46
CA LYS A 257 -16.15 10.83 -12.22
C LYS A 257 -14.63 10.93 -12.43
N LYS A 258 -13.93 11.27 -11.34
CA LYS A 258 -12.47 11.35 -11.30
C LYS A 258 -11.89 10.11 -10.62
N MET A 259 -10.61 9.86 -10.81
CA MET A 259 -9.85 8.87 -10.05
C MET A 259 -8.87 9.58 -9.11
N ALA A 260 -8.92 9.28 -7.82
CA ALA A 260 -7.87 9.65 -6.89
C ALA A 260 -6.78 8.58 -6.88
N VAL A 261 -5.52 8.99 -6.88
CA VAL A 261 -4.37 8.09 -6.85
C VAL A 261 -3.47 8.45 -5.67
N ILE A 262 -3.28 7.51 -4.75
CA ILE A 262 -2.42 7.69 -3.57
C ILE A 262 -1.13 6.91 -3.75
N VAL A 263 0.01 7.62 -3.68
CA VAL A 263 1.36 7.03 -3.81
C VAL A 263 2.37 7.70 -2.90
N ASP A 264 3.48 7.03 -2.59
CA ASP A 264 4.56 7.66 -1.84
C ASP A 264 5.34 8.65 -2.71
N ALA A 265 5.78 9.76 -2.12
CA ALA A 265 6.48 10.82 -2.83
C ALA A 265 7.76 10.33 -3.54
N PRO A 266 8.61 9.45 -2.94
CA PRO A 266 9.77 8.90 -3.63
C PRO A 266 9.41 8.10 -4.90
N PHE A 267 8.32 7.35 -4.89
CA PHE A 267 7.82 6.69 -6.11
C PHE A 267 7.51 7.71 -7.19
N PHE A 268 6.71 8.72 -6.88
CA PHE A 268 6.29 9.72 -7.87
C PHE A 268 7.46 10.51 -8.45
N TYR A 269 8.36 11.02 -7.60
CA TYR A 269 9.53 11.80 -8.05
C TYR A 269 10.57 10.97 -8.81
N SER A 270 10.43 9.64 -8.81
CA SER A 270 11.26 8.75 -9.62
C SER A 270 10.69 8.47 -11.02
N MET A 271 9.49 8.98 -11.32
CA MET A 271 8.84 8.86 -12.62
C MET A 271 9.20 10.04 -13.53
N GLY A 272 8.79 9.97 -14.81
CA GLY A 272 8.93 11.08 -15.73
C GLY A 272 7.97 12.22 -15.40
N THR A 273 8.26 13.40 -15.94
CA THR A 273 7.43 14.60 -15.74
C THR A 273 6.01 14.39 -16.27
N MET A 274 5.03 14.78 -15.46
CA MET A 274 3.62 14.86 -15.86
C MET A 274 3.23 16.34 -15.97
N ASN A 275 2.57 16.71 -17.07
CA ASN A 275 1.92 18.01 -17.18
C ASN A 275 0.78 18.08 -16.16
N ARG A 276 0.80 19.14 -15.35
CA ARG A 276 -0.19 19.37 -14.28
C ARG A 276 -1.28 20.31 -14.77
N GLU A 277 -2.52 19.96 -14.47
CA GLU A 277 -3.68 20.81 -14.72
C GLU A 277 -3.84 21.83 -13.60
N ARG A 278 -4.29 23.05 -13.95
CA ARG A 278 -4.48 24.14 -12.97
C ARG A 278 -5.73 23.97 -12.11
N HIS A 279 -6.71 23.21 -12.59
CA HIS A 279 -8.01 23.08 -11.95
C HIS A 279 -8.53 21.65 -12.09
N VAL A 280 -9.15 21.14 -11.03
CA VAL A 280 -9.64 19.76 -10.95
C VAL A 280 -10.67 19.41 -12.03
N SER A 281 -11.43 20.40 -12.53
CA SER A 281 -12.39 20.20 -13.62
C SER A 281 -11.74 19.69 -14.92
N ASN A 282 -10.48 20.07 -15.16
CA ASN A 282 -9.74 19.76 -16.38
C ASN A 282 -8.95 18.45 -16.28
N ALA A 283 -8.96 17.81 -15.12
CA ALA A 283 -8.19 16.60 -14.86
C ALA A 283 -9.06 15.35 -14.87
N ASP A 284 -8.43 14.20 -15.04
CA ASP A 284 -9.10 12.90 -14.84
C ASP A 284 -8.63 12.23 -13.56
N ILE A 285 -7.38 12.52 -13.20
CA ILE A 285 -6.68 11.91 -12.08
C ILE A 285 -6.29 13.02 -11.11
N VAL A 286 -6.57 12.80 -9.84
CA VAL A 286 -6.13 13.63 -8.72
C VAL A 286 -5.14 12.83 -7.90
N TRP A 287 -3.90 13.30 -7.85
CA TRP A 287 -2.81 12.63 -7.17
C TRP A 287 -2.65 13.15 -5.75
N PHE A 288 -2.50 12.24 -4.81
CA PHE A 288 -2.20 12.52 -3.41
C PHE A 288 -0.87 11.86 -3.07
N LEU A 289 0.19 12.66 -3.04
CA LEU A 289 1.50 12.18 -2.63
C LEU A 289 1.57 12.15 -1.12
N VAL A 290 2.07 11.03 -0.59
CA VAL A 290 2.28 10.89 0.84
C VAL A 290 3.75 10.72 1.18
N ASP A 291 4.13 11.16 2.38
CA ASP A 291 5.40 10.79 3.00
C ASP A 291 5.13 10.10 4.33
N PHE A 292 6.14 9.40 4.84
CA PHE A 292 6.09 8.70 6.12
C PHE A 292 7.10 9.32 7.07
N VAL A 293 6.63 10.30 7.84
CA VAL A 293 7.46 11.14 8.69
C VAL A 293 7.70 10.48 10.04
N GLU A 294 8.91 10.62 10.56
CA GLU A 294 9.28 10.04 11.84
C GLU A 294 8.56 10.77 12.98
N ALA A 295 7.92 10.02 13.88
CA ALA A 295 7.28 10.62 15.05
C ALA A 295 8.34 11.15 16.03
N SER A 296 8.11 12.36 16.55
CA SER A 296 9.00 13.06 17.48
C SER A 296 9.20 12.32 18.80
N ASP A 297 8.25 11.47 19.18
CA ASP A 297 8.21 10.69 20.41
C ASP A 297 8.93 9.33 20.31
N GLY A 298 9.56 9.03 19.18
CA GLY A 298 10.19 7.72 18.99
C GLY A 298 9.26 6.66 18.38
N GLY A 299 7.97 6.97 18.21
CA GLY A 299 6.93 6.05 17.78
C GLY A 299 6.95 5.67 16.29
N PRO A 300 5.89 4.97 15.82
CA PRO A 300 5.70 4.62 14.42
C PRO A 300 5.74 5.85 13.49
N TYR A 301 6.17 5.65 12.24
CA TYR A 301 6.10 6.73 11.25
C TYR A 301 4.64 7.12 10.99
N ARG A 302 4.41 8.41 10.78
CA ARG A 302 3.09 9.00 10.50
C ARG A 302 2.99 9.32 9.02
N LEU A 303 1.89 8.90 8.41
CA LEU A 303 1.55 9.23 7.03
C LEU A 303 1.08 10.67 6.99
N GLU A 304 1.69 11.45 6.11
CA GLU A 304 1.27 12.82 5.81
C GLU A 304 1.02 12.96 4.31
N VAL A 305 -0.05 13.64 3.92
CA VAL A 305 -0.25 14.04 2.52
C VAL A 305 0.57 15.29 2.28
N VAL A 306 1.61 15.17 1.46
CA VAL A 306 2.58 16.25 1.21
C VAL A 306 2.26 17.07 -0.02
N GLU A 307 1.51 16.50 -0.97
CA GLU A 307 1.19 17.17 -2.22
C GLU A 307 -0.13 16.65 -2.81
N GLU A 308 -0.93 17.58 -3.34
CA GLU A 308 -2.13 17.29 -4.14
C GLU A 308 -1.97 17.99 -5.49
N PHE A 309 -2.14 17.26 -6.60
CA PHE A 309 -2.10 17.85 -7.94
C PHE A 309 -2.93 17.06 -8.96
N TYR A 310 -3.12 17.64 -10.13
CA TYR A 310 -4.12 17.18 -11.09
C TYR A 310 -3.47 16.85 -12.44
N THR A 311 -3.88 15.76 -13.09
CA THR A 311 -3.41 15.40 -14.43
C THR A 311 -4.53 14.84 -15.31
N THR A 312 -4.36 14.94 -16.62
CA THR A 312 -5.10 14.08 -17.56
C THR A 312 -4.54 12.66 -17.56
N LEU A 313 -5.32 11.70 -18.08
CA LEU A 313 -4.85 10.32 -18.29
C LEU A 313 -3.63 10.26 -19.22
N GLU A 314 -3.63 11.08 -20.26
CA GLU A 314 -2.59 11.12 -21.28
C GLU A 314 -1.26 11.61 -20.67
N SER A 315 -1.33 12.67 -19.87
CA SER A 315 -0.19 13.21 -19.11
C SER A 315 0.36 12.18 -18.11
N ALA A 316 -0.53 11.52 -17.35
CA ALA A 316 -0.14 10.47 -16.40
C ALA A 316 0.56 9.30 -17.10
N THR A 317 0.03 8.84 -18.24
CA THR A 317 0.59 7.74 -19.03
C THR A 317 2.00 8.08 -19.53
N LEU A 318 2.19 9.30 -20.04
CA LEU A 318 3.49 9.76 -20.52
C LEU A 318 4.51 9.81 -19.37
N GLY A 319 4.15 10.41 -18.23
CA GLY A 319 5.03 10.49 -17.07
C GLY A 319 5.35 9.12 -16.47
N LEU A 320 4.38 8.22 -16.37
CA LEU A 320 4.59 6.87 -15.84
C LEU A 320 5.52 6.02 -16.71
N THR A 321 5.54 6.26 -18.03
CA THR A 321 6.46 5.58 -18.95
C THR A 321 7.93 5.88 -18.61
N GLY A 322 8.21 7.02 -17.96
CA GLY A 322 9.47 7.29 -17.26
C GLY A 322 10.71 7.36 -18.16
N GLY A 323 10.54 7.58 -19.46
CA GLY A 323 11.64 7.65 -20.41
C GLY A 323 11.39 8.70 -21.47
N VAL A 324 12.39 9.57 -21.69
CA VAL A 324 12.45 10.39 -22.89
C VAL A 324 13.01 9.52 -24.02
N PRO A 325 12.37 9.46 -25.20
CA PRO A 325 12.91 8.72 -26.32
C PRO A 325 14.29 9.28 -26.68
N LEU A 326 15.26 8.39 -26.94
CA LEU A 326 16.54 8.80 -27.51
C LEU A 326 16.31 9.27 -28.95
N SER A 327 17.19 10.13 -29.46
CA SER A 327 17.25 10.32 -30.91
C SER A 327 17.61 9.01 -31.59
N GLN A 328 17.15 8.82 -32.83
CA GLN A 328 17.52 7.65 -33.63
C GLN A 328 19.04 7.49 -33.70
N THR A 329 19.78 8.58 -33.90
CA THR A 329 21.25 8.61 -33.93
C THR A 329 21.87 8.05 -32.64
N GLN A 330 21.43 8.54 -31.46
CA GLN A 330 21.94 8.05 -30.17
C GLN A 330 21.60 6.58 -29.94
N PHE A 331 20.43 6.13 -30.40
CA PHE A 331 20.06 4.73 -30.29
C PHE A 331 20.92 3.85 -31.21
N GLU A 332 21.13 4.27 -32.46
CA GLU A 332 21.98 3.58 -33.43
C GLU A 332 23.43 3.52 -32.98
N GLU A 333 23.99 4.57 -32.37
CA GLU A 333 25.33 4.55 -31.77
C GLU A 333 25.45 3.48 -30.68
N ARG A 334 24.42 3.34 -29.83
CA ARG A 334 24.39 2.27 -28.81
C ARG A 334 24.27 0.89 -29.44
N VAL A 335 23.52 0.76 -30.53
CA VAL A 335 23.43 -0.48 -31.30
C VAL A 335 24.78 -0.83 -31.89
N ARG A 336 25.45 0.12 -32.56
CA ARG A 336 26.80 -0.03 -33.13
C ARG A 336 27.81 -0.45 -32.08
N ALA A 337 27.84 0.22 -30.93
CA ALA A 337 28.73 -0.12 -29.82
C ALA A 337 28.49 -1.55 -29.28
N LYS A 338 27.24 -2.02 -29.23
CA LYS A 338 26.92 -3.39 -28.79
C LYS A 338 27.16 -4.44 -29.87
N ALA A 339 26.86 -4.12 -31.12
CA ALA A 339 27.05 -4.98 -32.27
C ALA A 339 28.51 -5.02 -32.77
N LYS A 340 29.37 -4.14 -32.24
CA LYS A 340 30.78 -3.97 -32.63
C LYS A 340 30.95 -3.63 -34.12
N ILE A 341 30.09 -2.77 -34.66
CA ILE A 341 30.11 -2.29 -36.05
C ILE A 341 30.30 -0.78 -36.14
#